data_AF-A0A4Y1VMP4-F1
#
_entry.id   AF-A0A4Y1VMP4-F1
#
_cell.length_a   1.000
_cell.length_b   1.000
_cell.length_c   1.000
_cell.angle_alpha   90.00
_cell.angle_beta   90.00
_cell.angle_gamma   90.00
#
_symmetry.space_group_name_H-M   'P 1'
#
loop_
_entity.id
_entity.type
_entity.pdbx_description
1 polymer ?
#
loop_
_entity_poly.entity_id
_entity_poly.type
_entity_poly.pdbx_seq_one_letter_code
_entity_poly.pdbx_strand_id
1 'polypeptide(L)'
;MSEYLNMSYKGMEQMFSNIGFRWDFIIYSLIPIIAGVKYIYTYCYEDKLFIRLFNTYIASNAFWLLTIHVPYNNRFAYLSWFLYPIVLIYPLLKDNLINNQGERIKWIILCYYMFTYVMWIK
;
A
#
# COMPACT_ATOMS: atom_id res chain seq x y z
N MET A 1 31.36 -13.71 24.12
CA MET A 1 30.72 -12.40 23.87
C MET A 1 30.87 -11.97 22.40
N SER A 2 32.09 -11.95 21.84
CA SER A 2 32.36 -11.64 20.41
C SER A 2 31.68 -12.60 19.42
N GLU A 3 31.58 -13.88 19.77
CA GLU A 3 30.97 -14.91 18.93
C GLU A 3 29.45 -14.76 18.78
N TYR A 4 28.77 -14.31 19.84
CA TYR A 4 27.34 -13.96 19.82
C TYR A 4 27.06 -12.71 18.98
N LEU A 5 27.96 -11.71 19.05
CA LEU A 5 27.88 -10.52 18.20
C LEU A 5 28.08 -10.89 16.72
N ASN A 6 29.05 -11.76 16.41
CA ASN A 6 29.28 -12.23 15.05
C ASN A 6 28.15 -13.11 14.50
N MET A 7 27.51 -13.93 15.36
CA MET A 7 26.34 -14.73 14.97
C MET A 7 25.11 -13.85 14.71
N SER A 8 24.90 -12.81 15.54
CA SER A 8 23.86 -11.81 15.29
C SER A 8 24.12 -11.00 14.01
N TYR A 9 25.38 -10.65 13.73
CA TYR A 9 25.74 -9.88 12.54
C TYR A 9 25.58 -10.70 11.26
N LYS A 10 26.06 -11.95 11.24
CA LYS A 10 25.87 -12.87 10.11
C LYS A 10 24.39 -13.22 9.87
N GLY A 11 23.61 -13.41 10.94
CA GLY A 11 22.17 -13.63 10.83
C GLY A 11 21.43 -12.41 10.27
N MET A 12 21.86 -11.21 10.64
CA MET A 12 21.32 -9.96 10.11
C MET A 12 21.73 -9.74 8.65
N GLU A 13 22.99 -9.99 8.30
CA GLU A 13 23.47 -9.94 6.90
C GLU A 13 22.79 -10.98 6.01
N GLN A 14 22.59 -12.22 6.47
CA GLN A 14 21.84 -13.24 5.71
C GLN A 14 20.36 -12.86 5.56
N MET A 15 19.75 -12.26 6.57
CA MET A 15 18.38 -11.74 6.46
C MET A 15 18.31 -10.59 5.45
N PHE A 16 19.31 -9.71 5.39
CA PHE A 16 19.40 -8.63 4.40
C PHE A 16 19.79 -9.12 2.99
N SER A 17 20.67 -10.11 2.86
CA SER A 17 21.09 -10.64 1.55
C SER A 17 19.98 -11.39 0.84
N ASN A 18 19.00 -11.92 1.60
CA ASN A 18 17.81 -12.59 1.06
C ASN A 18 16.64 -11.64 0.75
N ILE A 19 16.74 -10.34 1.09
CA ILE A 19 15.71 -9.34 0.78
C ILE A 19 16.21 -8.52 -0.41
N GLY A 20 16.06 -9.07 -1.62
CA GLY A 20 16.23 -8.30 -2.84
C GLY A 20 15.28 -7.09 -2.89
N PHE A 21 15.63 -6.08 -3.69
CA PHE A 21 14.81 -4.87 -3.82
C PHE A 21 13.44 -5.21 -4.43
N ARG A 22 12.37 -4.93 -3.69
CA ARG A 22 11.01 -5.38 -3.99
C ARG A 22 10.25 -4.40 -4.89
N TRP A 23 10.69 -4.28 -6.15
CA TRP A 23 10.07 -3.40 -7.16
C TRP A 23 8.57 -3.65 -7.34
N ASP A 24 8.14 -4.90 -7.17
CA ASP A 24 6.75 -5.34 -7.23
C ASP A 24 5.85 -4.58 -6.23
N PHE A 25 6.33 -4.34 -5.01
CA PHE A 25 5.58 -3.59 -4.00
C PHE A 25 5.53 -2.09 -4.27
N ILE A 26 6.55 -1.55 -4.94
CA ILE A 26 6.58 -0.14 -5.34
C ILE A 26 5.53 0.11 -6.42
N ILE A 27 5.51 -0.74 -7.45
CA ILE A 27 4.55 -0.66 -8.54
C ILE A 27 3.12 -0.85 -8.00
N TYR A 28 2.92 -1.81 -7.10
CA TYR A 28 1.62 -2.03 -6.47
C TYR A 28 1.17 -0.77 -5.70
N SER A 29 2.02 -0.20 -4.85
CA SER A 29 1.66 0.97 -4.03
C SER A 29 1.47 2.28 -4.82
N LEU A 30 1.91 2.36 -6.07
CA LEU A 30 1.64 3.52 -6.94
C LEU A 30 0.19 3.62 -7.42
N ILE A 31 -0.51 2.50 -7.56
CA ILE A 31 -1.89 2.44 -8.08
C ILE A 31 -2.86 3.37 -7.32
N PRO A 32 -2.96 3.31 -5.97
CA PRO A 32 -3.87 4.17 -5.20
C PRO A 32 -3.40 5.63 -5.18
N ILE A 33 -2.10 5.89 -5.35
CA ILE A 33 -1.57 7.26 -5.49
C ILE A 33 -2.11 7.88 -6.78
N ILE A 34 -1.99 7.16 -7.89
CA ILE A 34 -2.49 7.60 -9.20
C ILE A 34 -4.02 7.78 -9.14
N ALA A 35 -4.73 6.84 -8.53
CA ALA A 35 -6.19 6.95 -8.36
C ALA A 35 -6.57 8.18 -7.52
N GLY A 36 -5.92 8.39 -6.37
CA GLY A 36 -6.17 9.52 -5.49
C GLY A 36 -5.87 10.87 -6.15
N VAL A 37 -4.75 11.00 -6.88
CA VAL A 37 -4.43 12.19 -7.67
C VAL A 37 -5.51 12.44 -8.72
N LYS A 38 -5.98 11.40 -9.43
CA LYS A 38 -7.09 11.57 -10.39
C LYS A 38 -8.36 12.07 -9.71
N TYR A 39 -8.73 11.55 -8.54
CA TYR A 39 -9.91 12.04 -7.80
C TYR A 39 -9.78 13.51 -7.40
N ILE A 40 -8.64 13.93 -6.88
CA ILE A 40 -8.43 15.31 -6.43
C ILE A 40 -8.37 16.27 -7.62
N TYR A 41 -7.56 15.98 -8.65
CA TYR A 41 -7.30 16.94 -9.73
C TYR A 41 -8.26 16.84 -10.90
N THR A 42 -8.69 15.64 -11.31
CA THR A 42 -9.58 15.47 -12.47
C THR A 42 -11.05 15.64 -12.08
N TYR A 43 -11.42 15.17 -10.90
CA TYR A 43 -12.81 15.21 -10.42
C TYR A 43 -13.07 16.30 -9.37
N CYS A 44 -12.07 17.15 -9.07
CA CYS A 44 -12.14 18.24 -8.09
C CYS A 44 -12.74 17.78 -6.75
N TYR A 45 -12.36 16.60 -6.27
CA TYR A 45 -12.90 16.01 -5.06
C TYR A 45 -12.21 16.60 -3.81
N GLU A 46 -12.90 17.53 -3.12
CA GLU A 46 -12.35 18.30 -2.00
C GLU A 46 -12.79 17.81 -0.60
N ASP A 47 -13.10 16.53 -0.44
CA ASP A 47 -13.44 15.99 0.88
C ASP A 47 -12.22 15.99 1.83
N LYS A 48 -12.34 16.70 2.94
CA LYS A 48 -11.29 16.83 3.97
C LYS A 48 -10.87 15.50 4.59
N LEU A 49 -11.81 14.55 4.78
CA LEU A 49 -11.51 13.23 5.31
C LEU A 49 -10.72 12.42 4.28
N PHE A 50 -11.12 12.47 3.02
CA PHE A 50 -10.41 11.79 1.95
C PHE A 50 -8.98 12.31 1.78
N ILE A 51 -8.80 13.62 1.72
CA ILE A 51 -7.47 14.24 1.61
C ILE A 51 -6.59 13.83 2.81
N ARG A 52 -7.17 13.76 4.02
CA ARG A 52 -6.44 13.28 5.21
C ARG A 52 -6.03 11.82 5.07
N LEU A 53 -6.95 10.94 4.67
CA LEU A 53 -6.67 9.51 4.46
C LEU A 53 -5.62 9.29 3.37
N PHE A 54 -5.72 10.04 2.27
CA PHE A 54 -4.78 10.01 1.15
C PHE A 54 -3.38 10.44 1.58
N ASN A 55 -3.26 11.53 2.33
CA ASN A 55 -1.99 11.98 2.89
C ASN A 55 -1.42 10.98 3.89
N THR A 56 -2.25 10.36 4.74
CA THR A 56 -1.81 9.29 5.65
C THR A 56 -1.31 8.06 4.89
N TYR A 57 -1.96 7.70 3.78
CA TYR A 57 -1.51 6.63 2.89
C TYR A 57 -0.13 6.95 2.30
N ILE A 58 0.04 8.13 1.71
CA ILE A 58 1.32 8.56 1.12
C ILE A 58 2.42 8.59 2.19
N ALA A 59 2.15 9.15 3.36
CA ALA A 59 3.12 9.22 4.45
C ALA A 59 3.53 7.82 4.91
N SER A 60 2.58 6.91 5.08
CA SER A 60 2.86 5.53 5.49
C SER A 60 3.65 4.77 4.43
N ASN A 61 3.31 4.96 3.14
CA ASN A 61 4.02 4.32 2.02
C ASN A 61 5.45 4.85 1.86
N ALA A 62 5.62 6.17 1.94
CA ALA A 62 6.93 6.82 1.90
C ALA A 62 7.80 6.39 3.09
N PHE A 63 7.22 6.34 4.29
CA PHE A 63 7.91 5.85 5.47
C PHE A 63 8.37 4.40 5.29
N TRP A 64 7.48 3.51 4.83
CA TRP A 64 7.80 2.11 4.57
C TRP A 64 8.94 1.95 3.54
N LEU A 65 8.92 2.73 2.45
CA LEU A 65 9.99 2.73 1.45
C LEU A 65 11.35 3.13 2.03
N LEU A 66 11.37 4.15 2.89
CA LEU A 66 12.60 4.60 3.57
C LEU A 66 13.14 3.55 4.54
N THR A 67 12.26 2.79 5.18
CA THR A 67 12.61 1.80 6.20
C THR A 67 12.65 0.37 5.66
N ILE A 68 12.76 0.17 4.34
CA ILE A 68 12.66 -1.16 3.72
C ILE A 68 13.70 -2.17 4.24
N HIS A 69 14.86 -1.69 4.68
CA HIS A 69 15.93 -2.49 5.30
C HIS A 69 15.88 -2.51 6.83
N VAL A 70 14.81 -2.01 7.46
CA VAL A 70 14.67 -2.03 8.91
C VAL A 70 13.90 -3.30 9.31
N PRO A 71 14.35 -4.05 10.33
CA PRO A 71 13.59 -5.19 10.84
C PRO A 71 12.20 -4.76 11.32
N TYR A 72 11.20 -5.63 11.17
CA TYR A 72 9.79 -5.39 11.51
C TYR A 72 9.05 -4.32 10.66
N ASN A 73 9.64 -3.82 9.57
CA ASN A 73 8.99 -2.86 8.69
C ASN A 73 7.68 -3.36 8.04
N ASN A 74 7.46 -4.67 8.02
CA ASN A 74 6.20 -5.29 7.58
C ASN A 74 4.96 -4.68 8.27
N ARG A 75 5.08 -4.21 9.52
CA ARG A 75 3.99 -3.56 10.26
C ARG A 75 3.53 -2.26 9.58
N PHE A 76 4.46 -1.49 9.02
CA PHE A 76 4.15 -0.26 8.30
C PHE A 76 3.63 -0.53 6.88
N ALA A 77 4.11 -1.61 6.23
CA ALA A 77 3.53 -2.08 4.97
C ALA A 77 2.04 -2.45 5.13
N TYR A 78 1.68 -3.16 6.21
CA TYR A 78 0.28 -3.53 6.45
C TYR A 78 -0.61 -2.29 6.62
N LEU A 79 -0.11 -1.22 7.23
CA LEU A 79 -0.85 0.03 7.36
C LEU A 79 -1.14 0.67 5.99
N SER A 80 -0.15 0.75 5.10
CA SER A 80 -0.38 1.29 3.75
C SER A 80 -1.32 0.39 2.95
N TRP A 81 -1.20 -0.94 3.05
CA TRP A 81 -2.11 -1.87 2.36
C TRP A 81 -3.53 -1.85 2.90
N PHE A 82 -3.71 -1.58 4.19
CA PHE A 82 -5.03 -1.38 4.78
C PHE A 82 -5.71 -0.12 4.23
N LEU A 83 -4.95 0.96 4.07
CA LEU A 83 -5.45 2.22 3.52
C LEU A 83 -5.67 2.16 2.00
N TYR A 84 -5.02 1.23 1.30
CA TYR A 84 -5.09 1.07 -0.15
C TYR A 84 -6.53 0.97 -0.70
N PRO A 85 -7.38 0.00 -0.30
CA PRO A 85 -8.73 -0.11 -0.82
C PRO A 85 -9.62 1.07 -0.40
N ILE A 86 -9.34 1.66 0.77
CA ILE A 86 -10.08 2.81 1.28
C ILE A 86 -9.87 4.02 0.37
N VAL A 87 -8.62 4.34 0.02
CA VAL A 87 -8.29 5.44 -0.90
C VAL A 87 -8.89 5.21 -2.29
N LEU A 88 -8.96 3.95 -2.73
CA LEU A 88 -9.52 3.59 -4.04
C LEU A 88 -11.04 3.71 -4.09
N ILE A 89 -11.76 3.26 -3.06
CA ILE A 89 -13.21 3.08 -3.11
C ILE A 89 -13.97 4.27 -2.50
N TYR A 90 -13.43 4.90 -1.44
CA TYR A 90 -14.11 5.96 -0.68
C TYR A 90 -14.72 7.07 -1.57
N PRO A 91 -13.98 7.70 -2.51
CA PRO A 91 -14.54 8.76 -3.33
C PRO A 91 -15.63 8.28 -4.30
N LEU A 92 -15.56 7.03 -4.79
CA LEU A 92 -16.63 6.47 -5.64
C LEU A 92 -17.89 6.08 -4.85
N LEU A 93 -17.78 5.83 -3.55
CA LEU A 93 -18.95 5.52 -2.72
C LEU A 93 -19.74 6.77 -2.34
N LYS A 94 -19.03 7.90 -2.19
CA LYS A 94 -19.62 9.12 -1.64
C LYS A 94 -20.25 10.00 -2.71
N ASP A 95 -19.57 10.19 -3.83
CA ASP A 95 -20.03 11.08 -4.90
C ASP A 95 -20.03 10.38 -6.25
N ASN A 96 -20.94 10.83 -7.13
CA ASN A 96 -21.07 10.27 -8.46
C ASN A 96 -19.98 10.80 -9.43
N LEU A 97 -18.74 10.34 -9.27
CA LEU A 97 -17.59 10.84 -10.03
C LEU A 97 -17.44 10.23 -11.45
N ILE A 98 -17.97 9.04 -11.70
CA ILE A 98 -17.69 8.26 -12.93
C ILE A 98 -18.98 7.64 -13.53
N ASN A 99 -19.08 7.53 -14.86
CA ASN A 99 -20.18 6.76 -15.47
C ASN A 99 -20.04 5.24 -15.15
N ASN A 100 -21.14 4.59 -14.75
CA ASN A 100 -21.17 3.20 -14.28
C ASN A 100 -20.29 2.90 -13.05
N GLN A 101 -20.24 3.81 -12.06
CA GLN A 101 -19.50 3.58 -10.81
C GLN A 101 -19.81 2.26 -10.13
N GLY A 102 -21.08 1.87 -10.05
CA GLY A 102 -21.48 0.62 -9.40
C GLY A 102 -20.80 -0.62 -10.02
N GLU A 103 -20.65 -0.66 -11.35
CA GLU A 103 -19.93 -1.75 -12.02
C GLU A 103 -18.43 -1.70 -11.74
N ARG A 104 -17.83 -0.50 -11.77
CA ARG A 104 -16.39 -0.34 -11.50
C ARG A 104 -16.03 -0.70 -10.06
N ILE A 105 -16.86 -0.32 -9.08
CA ILE A 105 -16.68 -0.68 -7.67
C ILE A 105 -16.73 -2.19 -7.50
N LYS A 106 -17.70 -2.87 -8.13
CA LYS A 106 -17.79 -4.35 -8.10
C LYS A 106 -16.50 -4.99 -8.61
N TRP A 107 -15.96 -4.52 -9.74
CA TRP A 107 -14.70 -5.02 -10.28
C TRP A 107 -13.51 -4.75 -9.36
N ILE A 108 -13.41 -3.55 -8.77
CA ILE A 108 -12.33 -3.22 -7.83
C ILE A 108 -12.36 -4.15 -6.61
N ILE A 109 -13.54 -4.36 -6.03
CA ILE A 109 -13.74 -5.26 -4.87
C ILE A 109 -13.40 -6.69 -5.26
N LEU A 110 -13.90 -7.18 -6.39
CA LEU A 110 -13.65 -8.54 -6.87
C LEU A 110 -12.16 -8.79 -7.12
N CYS A 111 -11.47 -7.86 -7.80
CA CYS A 111 -10.02 -7.95 -8.02
C CYS A 111 -9.24 -7.93 -6.70
N TYR A 112 -9.63 -7.09 -5.75
CA TYR A 112 -8.99 -7.03 -4.43
C TYR A 112 -9.14 -8.36 -3.68
N TYR A 113 -10.36 -8.89 -3.56
CA TYR A 113 -10.60 -10.18 -2.90
C TYR A 113 -9.95 -11.35 -3.62
N MET A 114 -9.96 -11.39 -4.96
CA MET A 114 -9.24 -12.41 -5.72
C MET A 114 -7.75 -12.36 -5.43
N PHE A 115 -7.15 -11.17 -5.42
CA PHE A 115 -5.73 -11.02 -5.09
C PHE A 115 -5.42 -11.54 -3.68
N THR A 116 -6.23 -11.18 -2.69
CA THR A 116 -6.08 -11.68 -1.31
C THR A 116 -6.23 -13.20 -1.24
N TYR A 117 -7.17 -13.77 -1.99
CA TYR A 117 -7.42 -15.21 -2.00
C TYR A 117 -6.26 -15.98 -2.66
N VAL A 118 -5.72 -15.47 -3.77
CA VAL A 118 -4.53 -16.05 -4.43
C VAL A 118 -3.31 -15.98 -3.52
N MET A 119 -3.12 -14.87 -2.81
CA MET A 119 -2.06 -14.73 -1.80
C MET A 119 -2.23 -15.66 -0.59
N TRP A 120 -3.46 -16.08 -0.28
CA TRP A 120 -3.74 -16.97 0.84
C TRP A 120 -3.53 -18.45 0.50
N ILE A 121 -3.85 -18.86 -0.74
CA ILE A 121 -3.68 -20.25 -1.21
C ILE A 121 -2.21 -20.61 -1.42
N LYS A 122 -1.36 -19.62 -1.68
CA LYS A 122 0.05 -19.80 -2.04
C LYS A 122 0.96 -19.67 -0.82
#